data_AF-F6BC67-F1
#
_entry.id   AF-F6BC67-F1
#
_cell.length_a   1.000
_cell.length_b   1.000
_cell.length_c   1.000
_cell.angle_alpha   90.00
_cell.angle_beta   90.00
_cell.angle_gamma   90.00
#
_symmetry.space_group_name_H-M   'P 1'
#
loop_
_entity.id
_entity.type
_entity.pdbx_description
1 polymer ?
#
loop_
_entity_poly.entity_id
_entity_poly.type
_entity_poly.pdbx_seq_one_letter_code
_entity_poly.pdbx_strand_id
1 'polypeptide(L)'
;MHVEYKMYDERGNPVKDKKFHCIVFYIKKSKEPSENDIMIEAVNVKNIPALVAKYMEGEVGCPGFRDPEEITNLETLKKYGVPEDIIATIKETYRKYGIDWV
;
A
#
# COMPACT_ATOMS: atom_id res chain seq x y z
N MET A 1 -3.07 14.13 4.10
CA MET A 1 -3.39 12.75 3.67
C MET A 1 -3.64 11.91 4.91
N HIS A 2 -4.54 10.94 4.81
CA HIS A 2 -4.78 9.93 5.83
C HIS A 2 -4.14 8.63 5.39
N VAL A 3 -3.41 7.98 6.30
CA VAL A 3 -2.78 6.69 6.03
C VAL A 3 -3.29 5.69 7.05
N GLU A 4 -3.86 4.61 6.54
CA GLU A 4 -4.21 3.43 7.31
C GLU A 4 -3.47 2.24 6.71
N TYR A 5 -3.10 1.26 7.54
CA TYR A 5 -2.61 -0.02 7.04
C TYR A 5 -3.34 -1.18 7.69
N LYS A 6 -3.45 -2.27 6.94
CA LYS A 6 -4.02 -3.54 7.37
C LYS A 6 -3.07 -4.66 7.02
N MET A 7 -3.03 -5.69 7.85
CA MET A 7 -2.28 -6.91 7.59
C MET A 7 -3.26 -8.02 7.23
N TYR A 8 -2.86 -8.88 6.30
CA TYR A 8 -3.70 -9.96 5.80
C TYR A 8 -2.97 -11.31 5.85
N ASP A 9 -3.72 -12.39 6.06
CA ASP A 9 -3.23 -13.75 5.84
C ASP A 9 -3.19 -14.11 4.33
N GLU A 10 -2.72 -15.31 4.00
CA GLU A 10 -2.63 -15.81 2.61
C GLU A 10 -3.99 -15.94 1.89
N ARG A 11 -5.10 -15.85 2.64
CA ARG A 11 -6.47 -15.93 2.14
C ARG A 11 -7.12 -14.55 2.04
N GLY A 12 -6.42 -13.47 2.38
CA GLY A 12 -6.94 -12.11 2.38
C GLY A 12 -7.80 -11.76 3.61
N ASN A 13 -7.73 -12.52 4.70
CA ASN A 13 -8.42 -12.17 5.95
C ASN A 13 -7.57 -11.20 6.78
N PRO A 14 -8.17 -10.16 7.38
CA PRO A 14 -7.44 -9.21 8.20
C PRO A 14 -6.93 -9.89 9.49
N VAL A 15 -5.65 -9.66 9.82
CA VAL A 15 -5.01 -10.18 11.02
C VAL A 15 -4.41 -9.06 11.88
N LYS A 16 -4.32 -9.28 13.19
CA LYS A 16 -3.71 -8.35 14.15
C LYS A 16 -2.32 -8.78 14.62
N ASP A 17 -1.95 -10.02 14.34
CA ASP A 17 -0.72 -10.66 14.83
C ASP A 17 0.46 -10.51 13.86
N LYS A 18 1.68 -10.81 14.35
CA LYS A 18 2.92 -10.76 13.57
C LYS A 18 3.03 -11.82 12.45
N LYS A 19 2.12 -12.79 12.40
CA LYS A 19 2.09 -13.83 11.36
C LYS A 19 1.10 -13.43 10.27
N PHE A 20 1.55 -12.58 9.36
CA PHE A 20 0.79 -12.08 8.22
C PHE A 20 1.51 -12.42 6.91
N HIS A 21 0.74 -12.53 5.83
CA HIS A 21 1.22 -12.73 4.48
C HIS A 21 1.59 -11.42 3.80
N CYS A 22 0.75 -10.38 3.91
CA CYS A 22 1.06 -9.06 3.37
C CYS A 22 0.54 -7.93 4.27
N ILE A 23 1.10 -6.74 4.08
CA ILE A 23 0.62 -5.49 4.64
C ILE A 23 0.20 -4.58 3.49
N VAL A 24 -0.96 -3.94 3.62
CA VAL A 24 -1.50 -3.01 2.64
C VAL A 24 -1.68 -1.66 3.31
N PHE A 25 -1.10 -0.61 2.75
CA PHE A 25 -1.37 0.77 3.12
C PHE A 25 -2.36 1.37 2.15
N TYR A 26 -3.34 2.09 2.69
CA TYR A 26 -4.26 2.94 1.95
C TYR A 26 -3.93 4.39 2.28
N ILE A 27 -3.43 5.11 1.29
CA ILE A 27 -3.03 6.52 1.36
C ILE A 27 -4.13 7.32 0.70
N LYS A 28 -4.97 7.94 1.53
CA LYS A 28 -6.19 8.62 1.11
C LYS A 28 -6.05 10.14 1.22
N LYS A 29 -6.60 10.86 0.25
CA LYS A 29 -6.69 12.34 0.33
C LYS A 29 -7.80 12.81 1.26
N SER A 30 -8.88 12.03 1.37
CA SER A 30 -10.04 12.34 2.20
C SER A 30 -10.50 11.09 2.99
N LYS A 31 -11.59 11.20 3.76
CA LYS A 31 -12.19 10.03 4.44
C LYS A 31 -12.92 9.11 3.46
N GLU A 32 -13.56 9.70 2.45
CA GLU A 32 -14.20 8.99 1.34
C GLU A 32 -13.13 8.60 0.31
N PRO A 33 -13.22 7.40 -0.32
CA PRO A 33 -12.37 7.04 -1.43
C PRO A 33 -12.49 8.08 -2.54
N SER A 34 -11.35 8.58 -3.02
CA SER A 34 -11.30 9.62 -4.04
C SER A 34 -10.32 9.27 -5.13
N GLU A 35 -10.54 9.82 -6.32
CA GLU A 35 -9.57 9.70 -7.41
C GLU A 35 -8.15 10.04 -6.94
N ASN A 36 -7.18 9.22 -7.35
CA ASN A 36 -5.77 9.30 -6.96
C ASN A 36 -5.44 8.87 -5.52
N ASP A 37 -6.37 8.25 -4.78
CA ASP A 37 -5.98 7.50 -3.59
C ASP A 37 -5.03 6.36 -4.00
N ILE A 38 -4.06 6.04 -3.14
CA ILE A 38 -3.00 5.07 -3.43
C ILE A 38 -3.12 3.88 -2.49
N MET A 39 -3.05 2.68 -3.06
CA MET A 39 -2.83 1.45 -2.32
C MET A 39 -1.39 1.02 -2.56
N ILE A 40 -0.68 0.65 -1.49
CA ILE A 40 0.60 -0.05 -1.60
C ILE A 40 0.55 -1.34 -0.78
N GLU A 41 0.89 -2.45 -1.40
CA GLU A 41 0.98 -3.76 -0.79
C GLU A 41 2.43 -4.24 -0.76
N ALA A 42 2.88 -4.76 0.37
CA ALA A 42 4.12 -5.50 0.48
C ALA A 42 3.87 -6.87 1.11
N VAL A 43 4.38 -7.90 0.46
CA VAL A 43 4.33 -9.28 0.94
C VAL A 43 5.45 -9.48 1.98
N ASN A 44 5.16 -10.22 3.04
CA ASN A 44 6.11 -10.61 4.08
C ASN A 44 6.99 -11.79 3.62
N VAL A 45 7.59 -11.62 2.44
CA VAL A 45 8.50 -12.57 1.81
C VAL A 45 9.69 -11.76 1.31
N LYS A 46 10.89 -12.33 1.48
CA LYS A 46 12.13 -11.64 1.11
C LYS A 46 12.24 -11.40 -0.39
N ASN A 47 12.78 -10.24 -0.77
CA ASN A 47 13.09 -9.87 -2.16
C ASN A 47 11.87 -9.87 -3.10
N ILE A 48 10.67 -9.58 -2.58
CA ILE A 48 9.47 -9.41 -3.39
C ILE A 48 9.16 -7.92 -3.52
N PRO A 49 9.09 -7.36 -4.75
CA PRO A 49 8.70 -5.97 -4.96
C PRO A 49 7.35 -5.65 -4.32
N ALA A 50 7.16 -4.40 -3.90
CA ALA A 50 5.86 -3.92 -3.47
C ALA A 50 4.97 -3.64 -4.69
N LEU A 51 3.67 -3.79 -4.53
CA LEU A 51 2.68 -3.42 -5.54
C LEU A 51 2.08 -2.07 -5.18
N VAL A 52 1.98 -1.16 -6.14
CA VAL A 52 1.29 0.13 -5.99
C VAL A 52 0.14 0.23 -6.97
N ALA A 53 -1.04 0.62 -6.50
CA ALA A 53 -2.21 0.82 -7.35
C ALA A 53 -2.87 2.16 -7.06
N LYS A 54 -3.40 2.80 -8.10
CA LYS A 54 -4.11 4.07 -8.02
C LYS A 54 -5.61 3.86 -8.12
N TYR A 55 -6.36 4.49 -7.25
CA TYR A 55 -7.81 4.53 -7.31
C TYR A 55 -8.27 5.44 -8.46
N MET A 56 -9.16 4.92 -9.30
CA MET A 56 -9.82 5.71 -10.35
C MET A 56 -11.33 5.66 -10.15
N GLU A 57 -11.95 6.84 -10.16
CA GLU A 57 -13.39 6.98 -10.34
C GLU A 57 -13.70 6.60 -11.79
N GLY A 58 -14.20 5.38 -12.03
CA GLY A 58 -14.35 4.86 -13.39
C GLY A 58 -15.41 5.62 -14.21
N GLU A 59 -15.20 5.74 -15.53
CA GLU A 59 -16.19 6.29 -16.48
C GLU A 59 -17.42 5.36 -16.69
N VAL A 60 -17.38 4.12 -16.19
CA VAL A 60 -18.39 3.08 -16.45
C VAL A 60 -18.80 2.31 -15.17
N GLY A 61 -18.90 3.01 -14.02
CA GLY A 61 -19.57 2.47 -12.83
C GLY A 61 -18.83 1.39 -12.02
N CYS A 62 -17.58 1.06 -12.35
CA CYS A 62 -16.73 0.19 -11.52
C CYS A 62 -15.56 1.01 -10.94
N PRO A 63 -15.79 1.83 -9.90
CA PRO A 63 -14.73 2.53 -9.20
C PRO A 63 -13.85 1.53 -8.43
N GLY A 64 -12.54 1.74 -8.43
CA GLY A 64 -11.61 0.82 -7.77
C GLY A 64 -10.14 1.12 -8.04
N PHE A 65 -9.27 0.34 -7.39
CA PHE A 65 -7.85 0.32 -7.69
C PHE A 65 -7.62 -0.39 -9.03
N ARG A 66 -6.86 0.27 -9.91
CA ARG A 66 -6.49 -0.28 -11.23
C ARG A 66 -5.35 -1.29 -11.11
N ASP A 67 -4.90 -1.78 -12.26
CA ASP A 67 -3.78 -2.71 -12.36
C ASP A 67 -2.57 -2.19 -11.57
N PRO A 68 -2.03 -3.00 -10.63
CA PRO A 68 -0.91 -2.58 -9.82
C PRO A 68 0.38 -2.54 -10.63
N GLU A 69 1.25 -1.62 -10.26
CA GLU A 69 2.63 -1.54 -10.73
C GLU A 69 3.57 -2.11 -9.67
N GLU A 70 4.58 -2.86 -10.09
CA GLU A 70 5.65 -3.30 -9.19
C GLU A 70 6.65 -2.16 -8.93
N ILE A 71 6.99 -1.94 -7.67
CA ILE A 71 8.01 -0.98 -7.25
C ILE A 71 9.05 -1.66 -6.35
N THR A 72 10.32 -1.38 -6.62
CA THR A 72 11.46 -1.81 -5.79
C THR A 72 12.05 -0.66 -4.98
N ASN A 73 11.44 0.53 -5.07
CA ASN A 73 11.89 1.73 -4.38
C ASN A 73 10.68 2.60 -3.97
N LEU A 74 10.49 2.83 -2.65
CA LEU A 74 9.37 3.63 -2.13
C LEU A 74 9.45 5.09 -2.55
N GLU A 75 10.61 5.60 -2.94
CA GLU A 75 10.73 6.94 -3.51
C GLU A 75 9.87 7.11 -4.78
N THR A 76 9.55 6.00 -5.46
CA THR A 76 8.61 5.99 -6.60
C THR A 76 7.22 6.51 -6.21
N LEU A 77 6.82 6.39 -4.94
CA LEU A 77 5.55 6.91 -4.44
C LEU A 77 5.42 8.43 -4.57
N LYS A 78 6.53 9.17 -4.63
CA LYS A 78 6.52 10.62 -4.89
C LYS A 78 5.88 10.97 -6.23
N LYS A 79 6.00 10.11 -7.24
CA LYS A 79 5.34 10.29 -8.56
C LYS A 79 3.81 10.29 -8.44
N TYR A 80 3.27 9.64 -7.42
CA TYR A 80 1.85 9.59 -7.11
C TYR A 80 1.41 10.68 -6.12
N GLY A 81 2.31 11.62 -5.78
CA GLY A 81 2.04 12.71 -4.85
C GLY A 81 2.06 12.31 -3.39
N VAL A 82 2.60 11.12 -3.05
CA VAL A 82 2.77 10.71 -1.65
C VAL A 82 3.91 11.52 -1.02
N PRO A 83 3.67 12.23 0.10
CA PRO A 83 4.69 13.04 0.74
C PRO A 83 5.71 12.21 1.54
N GLU A 84 6.88 12.82 1.79
CA GLU A 84 8.07 12.17 2.38
C GLU A 84 7.80 11.56 3.78
N ASP A 85 6.99 12.22 4.60
CA ASP A 85 6.62 11.79 5.95
C ASP A 85 5.82 10.48 5.93
N ILE A 86 4.93 10.32 4.95
CA ILE A 86 4.20 9.06 4.73
C ILE A 86 5.14 7.96 4.24
N ILE A 87 6.05 8.28 3.31
CA ILE A 87 7.06 7.32 2.83
C ILE A 87 7.93 6.85 4.00
N ALA A 88 8.35 7.76 4.89
CA ALA A 88 9.09 7.42 6.10
C ALA A 88 8.27 6.50 7.03
N THR A 89 6.98 6.79 7.22
CA THR A 89 6.07 5.96 8.03
C THR A 89 5.96 4.52 7.48
N ILE A 90 5.87 4.37 6.16
CA ILE A 90 5.84 3.05 5.49
C ILE A 90 7.16 2.30 5.74
N LYS A 91 8.31 2.98 5.55
CA LYS A 91 9.65 2.40 5.81
C LYS A 91 9.80 1.93 7.25
N GLU A 92 9.40 2.76 8.22
CA GLU A 92 9.45 2.40 9.64
C GLU A 92 8.55 1.21 9.96
N THR A 93 7.36 1.17 9.37
CA THR A 93 6.42 0.05 9.55
C THR A 93 7.00 -1.25 8.98
N TYR A 94 7.58 -1.22 7.78
CA TYR A 94 8.27 -2.38 7.21
C TYR A 94 9.41 -2.87 8.10
N ARG A 95 10.27 -1.97 8.61
CA ARG A 95 11.34 -2.33 9.56
C ARG A 95 10.78 -2.95 10.84
N LYS A 96 9.72 -2.38 11.41
CA LYS A 96 9.07 -2.87 12.63
C LYS A 96 8.53 -4.30 12.48
N TYR A 97 7.98 -4.61 11.31
CA TYR A 97 7.39 -5.92 11.03
C TYR A 97 8.35 -6.90 10.34
N GLY A 98 9.60 -6.48 10.08
CA GLY A 98 10.63 -7.33 9.46
C GLY A 98 10.39 -7.62 7.98
N ILE A 99 9.66 -6.74 7.27
CA ILE A 99 9.40 -6.87 5.84
C ILE A 99 10.66 -6.44 5.09
N ASP A 100 11.24 -7.41 4.39
CA ASP A 100 12.51 -7.34 3.69
C ASP A 100 12.25 -7.43 2.18
N TRP A 101 11.64 -6.38 1.63
CA TRP A 101 11.12 -6.36 0.26
C TRP A 101 12.18 -5.95 -0.79
N VAL A 102 13.35 -5.45 -0.33
CA VAL A 102 14.68 -5.41 -0.99
C VAL A 102 15.76 -5.31 0.09
#